data_AF-A0A8J2VIM4-F1
#
_entry.id   AF-A0A8J2VIM4-F1
#
_cell.length_a   1.000
_cell.length_b   1.000
_cell.length_c   1.000
_cell.angle_alpha   90.00
_cell.angle_beta   90.00
_cell.angle_gamma   90.00
#
_symmetry.space_group_name_H-M   'P 1'
#
loop_
_entity.id
_entity.type
_entity.pdbx_description
1 polymer ?
#
loop_
_entity_poly.entity_id
_entity_poly.type
_entity_poly.pdbx_seq_one_letter_code
_entity_poly.pdbx_strand_id
1 'polypeptide(L)'
;MASQAEGSKEKAVPQPDDRKIGQTTHFTVADRWGNVVSYTTTIEQLFGTGIMVPGYGILLNNELTDFDAVPGGPNEVQPNKRPLSSMSPTIVFKDGKPIMTVGSPGGPTIIASVYQVLLNRLEYGMGLKTAIEEPRIYSNKYPTILWEEGNPAEARKKLTQMGHQWEAEPANIGNVQAIWTDPDTGLYLGAADSTREGMAIGVNGIR
;
A
#
# COMPACT_ATOMS: atom_id res chain seq x y z
N MET A 1 -30.29 -2.59 38.89
CA MET A 1 -30.22 -1.25 38.25
C MET A 1 -28.75 -0.93 38.05
N ALA A 2 -28.24 -1.07 36.83
CA ALA A 2 -26.85 -0.76 36.52
C ALA A 2 -26.71 0.77 36.38
N SER A 3 -25.85 1.35 37.22
CA SER A 3 -25.45 2.75 37.14
C SER A 3 -24.75 2.98 35.80
N GLN A 4 -25.35 3.82 34.96
CA GLN A 4 -24.64 4.44 33.84
C GLN A 4 -23.67 5.44 34.46
N ALA A 5 -22.38 5.13 34.43
CA ALA A 5 -21.36 6.13 34.66
C ALA A 5 -21.38 7.05 33.44
N GLU A 6 -21.97 8.23 33.57
CA GLU A 6 -21.81 9.32 32.61
C GLU A 6 -20.32 9.71 32.61
N GLY A 7 -19.57 9.17 31.66
CA GLY A 7 -18.21 9.61 31.39
C GLY A 7 -18.24 11.10 31.11
N SER A 8 -17.54 11.88 31.94
CA SER A 8 -17.38 13.31 31.71
C SER A 8 -16.92 13.52 30.28
N LYS A 9 -17.63 14.36 29.51
CA LYS A 9 -17.17 14.82 28.20
C LYS A 9 -15.89 15.60 28.41
N GLU A 10 -14.75 14.90 28.43
CA GLU A 10 -13.45 15.55 28.39
C GLU A 10 -13.42 16.42 27.15
N LYS A 11 -12.90 17.64 27.31
CA LYS A 11 -12.74 18.54 26.16
C LYS A 11 -11.88 17.81 25.13
N ALA A 12 -12.39 17.67 23.91
CA ALA A 12 -11.62 17.13 22.81
C ALA A 12 -10.29 17.89 22.75
N VAL A 13 -9.20 17.16 22.97
CA VAL A 13 -7.85 17.72 22.84
C VAL A 13 -7.64 17.95 21.35
N PRO A 14 -7.35 19.19 20.90
CA PRO A 14 -7.00 19.43 19.51
C PRO A 14 -5.79 18.57 19.15
N GLN A 15 -6.00 17.60 18.26
CA GLN A 15 -4.89 16.86 17.68
C GLN A 15 -4.22 17.79 16.66
N PRO A 16 -2.89 17.93 16.68
CA PRO A 16 -2.18 18.58 15.60
C PRO A 16 -2.54 17.92 14.26
N ASP A 17 -2.67 18.71 13.20
CA ASP A 17 -2.87 18.19 11.84
C ASP A 17 -1.52 17.80 11.24
N ASP A 18 -0.85 16.84 11.87
CA ASP A 18 0.50 16.37 11.53
C ASP A 18 0.53 14.89 11.14
N ARG A 19 -0.63 14.32 10.81
CA ARG A 19 -0.75 12.91 10.38
C ARG A 19 0.18 12.65 9.20
N LYS A 20 1.16 11.78 9.43
CA LYS A 20 2.06 11.30 8.37
C LYS A 20 1.45 10.10 7.69
N ILE A 21 1.71 9.96 6.39
CA ILE A 21 1.36 8.75 5.65
C ILE A 21 2.16 7.59 6.23
N GLY A 22 1.45 6.54 6.66
CA GLY A 22 2.05 5.33 7.19
C GLY A 22 2.98 4.61 6.21
N GLN A 23 3.90 3.83 6.75
CA GLN A 23 4.82 3.00 5.98
C GLN A 23 4.61 1.54 6.38
N THR A 24 4.36 0.73 5.36
CA THR A 24 4.00 -0.68 5.49
C THR A 24 5.09 -1.53 4.82
N THR A 25 5.01 -2.85 4.90
CA THR A 25 5.77 -3.74 4.00
C THR A 25 4.86 -4.71 3.26
N HIS A 26 5.24 -5.06 2.04
CA HIS A 26 4.61 -6.10 1.24
C HIS A 26 5.64 -7.15 0.86
N PHE A 27 5.23 -8.42 0.80
CA PHE A 27 6.02 -9.47 0.20
C PHE A 27 5.13 -10.56 -0.39
N THR A 28 5.72 -11.35 -1.26
CA THR A 28 5.03 -12.43 -1.97
C THR A 28 5.94 -13.64 -2.10
N VAL A 29 5.34 -14.83 -2.08
CA VAL A 29 6.02 -16.12 -2.19
C VAL A 29 5.19 -17.03 -3.09
N ALA A 30 5.86 -17.74 -3.99
CA ALA A 30 5.27 -18.84 -4.75
C ALA A 30 6.16 -20.08 -4.64
N ASP A 31 5.56 -21.26 -4.63
CA ASP A 31 6.30 -22.51 -4.50
C ASP A 31 6.01 -23.51 -5.64
N ARG A 32 6.80 -24.60 -5.64
CA ARG A 32 6.70 -25.66 -6.65
C ARG A 32 5.43 -26.51 -6.59
N TRP A 33 4.64 -26.40 -5.51
CA TRP A 33 3.37 -27.11 -5.37
C TRP A 33 2.19 -26.25 -5.85
N GLY A 34 2.47 -25.02 -6.33
CA GLY A 34 1.48 -24.08 -6.82
C GLY A 34 0.85 -23.24 -5.72
N ASN A 35 1.37 -23.27 -4.49
CA ASN A 35 0.93 -22.33 -3.46
C ASN A 35 1.45 -20.93 -3.79
N VAL A 36 0.61 -19.93 -3.56
CA VAL A 36 0.91 -18.53 -3.80
C VAL A 36 0.45 -17.71 -2.60
N VAL A 37 1.33 -16.86 -2.09
CA VAL A 37 1.09 -15.96 -0.96
C VAL A 37 1.36 -14.54 -1.39
N SER A 38 0.40 -13.65 -1.18
CA SER A 38 0.58 -12.20 -1.27
C SER A 38 0.25 -11.62 0.10
N TYR A 39 1.22 -10.99 0.76
CA TYR A 39 1.05 -10.58 2.15
C TYR A 39 1.55 -9.16 2.40
N THR A 40 0.62 -8.30 2.83
CA THR A 40 0.88 -6.95 3.31
C THR A 40 0.74 -6.92 4.82
N THR A 41 1.73 -6.37 5.52
CA THR A 41 1.75 -6.30 6.99
C THR A 41 2.31 -4.97 7.47
N THR A 42 1.75 -4.43 8.56
CA THR A 42 1.98 -3.05 8.97
C THR A 42 1.90 -2.87 10.50
N ILE A 43 2.39 -1.73 10.97
CA ILE A 43 2.15 -1.17 12.30
C ILE A 43 1.66 0.28 12.19
N GLU A 44 0.95 0.59 11.09
CA GLU A 44 0.60 1.91 10.54
C GLU A 44 1.81 2.78 10.17
N GLN A 45 2.25 3.66 11.07
CA GLN A 45 3.38 4.56 10.83
C GLN A 45 4.73 3.87 11.04
N LEU A 46 5.80 4.53 10.60
CA LEU A 46 7.15 4.06 10.90
C LEU A 46 7.35 4.03 12.43
N PHE A 47 7.70 2.87 12.97
CA PHE A 47 7.76 2.57 14.41
C PHE A 47 6.40 2.60 15.16
N GLY A 48 5.28 2.69 14.45
CA GLY A 48 3.94 2.70 15.03
C GLY A 48 3.73 3.86 16.00
N THR A 49 3.30 3.53 17.22
CA THR A 49 3.21 4.53 18.33
C THR A 49 4.56 5.05 18.80
N GLY A 50 5.67 4.41 18.44
CA GLY A 50 6.99 4.61 19.06
C GLY A 50 7.13 3.96 20.44
N ILE A 51 6.06 3.35 20.98
CA ILE A 51 6.09 2.64 22.26
C ILE A 51 6.63 1.23 22.04
N MET A 52 7.63 0.86 22.84
CA MET A 52 8.18 -0.49 22.89
C MET A 52 7.80 -1.15 24.22
N VAL A 53 7.34 -2.40 24.18
CA VAL A 53 7.03 -3.18 25.38
C VAL A 53 8.32 -3.40 26.20
N PRO A 54 8.40 -2.90 27.45
CA PRO A 54 9.65 -2.89 28.23
C PRO A 54 10.23 -4.30 28.44
N GLY A 55 11.47 -4.51 28.02
CA GLY A 55 12.17 -5.79 28.15
C GLY A 55 11.86 -6.84 27.07
N TYR A 56 10.95 -6.56 26.13
CA TYR A 56 10.53 -7.51 25.09
C TYR A 56 10.93 -7.11 23.67
N GLY A 57 11.27 -5.84 23.41
CA GLY A 57 11.66 -5.39 22.07
C GLY A 57 10.51 -5.30 21.07
N ILE A 58 9.25 -5.35 21.52
CA ILE A 58 8.06 -5.35 20.66
C ILE A 58 7.56 -3.91 20.51
N LEU A 59 7.53 -3.39 19.27
CA LEU A 59 6.90 -2.12 18.96
C LEU A 59 5.39 -2.26 18.83
N LEU A 60 4.64 -1.28 19.34
CA LEU A 60 3.18 -1.26 19.28
C LEU A 60 2.68 -0.40 18.11
N ASN A 61 1.75 -0.94 17.33
CA ASN A 61 1.08 -0.22 16.26
C ASN A 61 0.26 0.97 16.78
N ASN A 62 0.06 1.97 15.93
CA ASN A 62 -0.92 3.03 16.13
C ASN A 62 -2.13 2.88 15.18
N GLU A 63 -2.48 1.66 14.77
CA GLU A 63 -3.45 1.38 13.68
C GLU A 63 -4.83 2.02 13.90
N LEU A 64 -5.23 2.25 15.16
CA LEU A 64 -6.52 2.88 15.45
C LEU A 64 -6.59 4.34 14.99
N THR A 65 -5.48 4.98 14.62
CA THR A 65 -5.48 6.30 13.98
C THR A 65 -6.03 6.27 12.54
N ASP A 66 -6.26 5.09 11.96
CA ASP A 66 -6.96 4.96 10.69
C ASP A 66 -8.48 5.15 10.80
N PHE A 67 -9.05 5.16 12.01
CA PHE A 67 -10.44 5.58 12.21
C PHE A 67 -10.63 7.08 11.94
N ASP A 68 -11.87 7.46 11.65
CA ASP A 68 -12.27 8.86 11.53
C ASP A 68 -12.15 9.53 12.91
N ALA A 69 -11.39 10.63 12.98
CA ALA A 69 -11.23 11.40 14.21
C ALA A 69 -12.55 12.05 14.68
N VAL A 70 -13.44 12.37 13.73
CA VAL A 70 -14.79 12.88 14.00
C VAL A 70 -15.80 11.73 13.83
N PRO A 71 -16.49 11.31 14.90
CA PRO A 71 -17.49 10.23 14.85
C PRO A 71 -18.72 10.57 14.00
N GLY A 72 -19.54 9.56 13.71
CA GLY A 72 -20.76 9.64 12.90
C GLY A 72 -20.62 9.08 11.48
N GLY A 73 -19.40 8.76 11.05
CA GLY A 73 -19.09 8.14 9.77
C GLY A 73 -19.02 6.60 9.82
N PRO A 74 -18.98 5.92 8.66
CA PRO A 74 -18.85 4.46 8.59
C PRO A 74 -17.53 3.95 9.18
N ASN A 75 -16.51 4.79 9.26
CA ASN A 75 -15.20 4.48 9.83
C ASN A 75 -14.99 5.19 11.19
N GLU A 76 -16.06 5.46 11.94
CA GLU A 76 -15.93 5.94 13.31
C GLU A 76 -15.34 4.89 14.27
N VAL A 77 -14.74 5.36 15.36
CA VAL A 77 -14.22 4.52 16.45
C VAL A 77 -15.36 3.79 17.17
N GLN A 78 -15.27 2.47 17.29
CA GLN A 78 -16.19 1.64 18.09
C GLN A 78 -15.43 0.50 18.78
N PRO A 79 -15.89 0.02 19.96
CA PRO A 79 -15.24 -1.10 20.65
C PRO A 79 -15.28 -2.36 19.77
N ASN A 80 -14.16 -3.08 19.72
CA ASN A 80 -13.98 -4.31 18.93
C ASN A 80 -14.16 -4.15 17.41
N LYS A 81 -14.32 -2.91 16.90
CA LYS A 81 -14.30 -2.61 15.47
C LYS A 81 -12.85 -2.51 15.00
N ARG A 82 -12.62 -2.92 13.75
CA ARG A 82 -11.32 -2.76 13.07
C ARG A 82 -11.37 -1.51 12.18
N PRO A 83 -10.30 -0.70 12.15
CA PRO A 83 -10.26 0.49 11.30
C PRO A 83 -10.22 0.12 9.81
N LEU A 84 -10.66 1.04 8.97
CA LEU A 84 -10.52 0.94 7.52
C LEU A 84 -9.03 0.84 7.16
N SER A 85 -8.67 -0.16 6.36
CA SER A 85 -7.32 -0.28 5.81
C SER A 85 -7.34 -0.05 4.29
N SER A 86 -6.22 0.44 3.77
CA SER A 86 -5.98 0.58 2.33
C SER A 86 -5.09 -0.53 1.76
N MET A 87 -4.69 -1.52 2.58
CA MET A 87 -3.87 -2.64 2.11
C MET A 87 -4.58 -3.44 1.02
N SER A 88 -3.88 -3.70 -0.09
CA SER A 88 -4.41 -4.41 -1.26
C SER A 88 -3.53 -5.60 -1.72
N PRO A 89 -3.20 -6.59 -0.84
CA PRO A 89 -2.55 -7.81 -1.31
C PRO A 89 -3.45 -8.53 -2.31
N THR A 90 -2.97 -8.71 -3.54
CA THR A 90 -3.81 -9.13 -4.67
C THR A 90 -3.16 -10.30 -5.41
N ILE A 91 -3.99 -11.30 -5.75
CA ILE A 91 -3.61 -12.42 -6.63
C ILE A 91 -4.55 -12.39 -7.83
N VAL A 92 -3.97 -12.34 -9.03
CA VAL A 92 -4.70 -12.35 -10.30
C VAL A 92 -4.78 -13.78 -10.82
N PHE A 93 -5.98 -14.20 -11.21
CA PHE A 93 -6.23 -15.51 -11.80
C PHE A 93 -6.63 -15.38 -13.27
N LYS A 94 -6.17 -16.32 -14.08
CA LYS A 94 -6.64 -16.54 -15.45
C LYS A 94 -6.93 -18.02 -15.62
N ASP A 95 -8.13 -18.35 -16.10
CA ASP A 95 -8.59 -19.74 -16.30
C ASP A 95 -8.41 -20.62 -15.06
N GLY A 96 -8.69 -20.05 -13.87
CA GLY A 96 -8.57 -20.72 -12.58
C GLY A 96 -7.13 -20.88 -12.05
N LYS A 97 -6.11 -20.38 -12.75
CA LYS A 97 -4.70 -20.46 -12.35
C LYS A 97 -4.16 -19.10 -11.90
N PRO A 98 -3.37 -19.02 -10.81
CA PRO A 98 -2.74 -17.77 -10.39
C PRO A 98 -1.62 -17.39 -11.37
N ILE A 99 -1.73 -16.21 -11.97
CA ILE A 99 -0.77 -15.70 -12.96
C ILE A 99 0.08 -14.55 -12.43
N MET A 100 -0.36 -13.87 -11.37
CA MET A 100 0.35 -12.73 -10.81
C MET A 100 0.00 -12.52 -9.34
N THR A 101 0.98 -12.15 -8.52
CA THR A 101 0.75 -11.46 -7.26
C THR A 101 1.18 -10.01 -7.37
N VAL A 102 0.49 -9.12 -6.68
CA VAL A 102 0.88 -7.72 -6.57
C VAL A 102 0.43 -7.16 -5.23
N GLY A 103 1.25 -6.32 -4.64
CA GLY A 103 0.90 -5.54 -3.47
C GLY A 103 1.96 -4.48 -3.21
N SER A 104 1.60 -3.51 -2.39
CA SER A 104 2.44 -2.36 -2.05
C SER A 104 2.16 -1.93 -0.62
N PRO A 105 3.13 -1.28 0.04
CA PRO A 105 2.89 -0.38 1.16
C PRO A 105 2.55 1.05 0.70
N GLY A 106 2.25 1.95 1.65
CA GLY A 106 2.05 3.39 1.38
C GLY A 106 0.73 3.99 1.89
N GLY A 107 0.04 3.35 2.83
CA GLY A 107 -1.26 3.82 3.32
C GLY A 107 -2.28 3.95 2.17
N PRO A 108 -3.00 5.07 2.03
CA PRO A 108 -3.97 5.26 0.95
C PRO A 108 -3.40 5.12 -0.48
N THR A 109 -2.10 5.33 -0.68
CA THR A 109 -1.48 5.23 -2.02
C THR A 109 -1.37 3.79 -2.52
N ILE A 110 -1.49 2.79 -1.62
CA ILE A 110 -1.41 1.36 -1.95
C ILE A 110 -2.37 0.99 -3.08
N ILE A 111 -3.60 1.50 -3.02
CA ILE A 111 -4.65 1.20 -4.01
C ILE A 111 -4.20 1.68 -5.39
N ALA A 112 -3.66 2.90 -5.48
CA ALA A 112 -3.18 3.48 -6.74
C ALA A 112 -1.91 2.77 -7.27
N SER A 113 -0.98 2.40 -6.40
CA SER A 113 0.23 1.67 -6.80
C SER A 113 -0.12 0.28 -7.36
N VAL A 114 -1.00 -0.46 -6.69
CA VAL A 114 -1.47 -1.77 -7.17
C VAL A 114 -2.24 -1.64 -8.48
N TYR A 115 -3.16 -0.66 -8.56
CA TYR A 115 -3.91 -0.41 -9.79
C TYR A 115 -2.99 -0.10 -10.98
N GLN A 116 -2.03 0.82 -10.83
CA GLN A 116 -1.14 1.22 -11.92
C GLN A 116 -0.26 0.06 -12.37
N VAL A 117 0.28 -0.76 -11.45
CA VAL A 117 1.08 -1.94 -11.85
C VAL A 117 0.21 -2.98 -12.58
N LEU A 118 -1.04 -3.19 -12.15
CA LEU A 118 -1.97 -4.06 -12.88
C LEU A 118 -2.29 -3.52 -14.27
N LEU A 119 -2.56 -2.22 -14.39
CA LEU A 119 -2.81 -1.55 -15.67
C LEU A 119 -1.59 -1.70 -16.60
N ASN A 120 -0.41 -1.37 -16.12
CA ASN A 120 0.84 -1.44 -16.87
C ASN A 120 1.15 -2.87 -17.35
N ARG A 121 0.92 -3.87 -16.50
CA ARG A 121 1.20 -5.26 -16.83
C ARG A 121 0.14 -5.88 -17.74
N LEU A 122 -1.14 -5.70 -17.41
CA LEU A 122 -2.24 -6.44 -18.03
C LEU A 122 -2.82 -5.72 -19.26
N GLU A 123 -2.93 -4.40 -19.23
CA GLU A 123 -3.45 -3.60 -20.35
C GLU A 123 -2.33 -3.20 -21.32
N TYR A 124 -1.26 -2.60 -20.80
CA TYR A 124 -0.13 -2.14 -21.63
C TYR A 124 0.89 -3.23 -21.96
N GLY A 125 0.75 -4.43 -21.39
CA GLY A 125 1.59 -5.58 -21.71
C GLY A 125 3.06 -5.43 -21.31
N MET A 126 3.40 -4.49 -20.42
CA MET A 126 4.78 -4.22 -20.03
C MET A 126 5.41 -5.42 -19.31
N GLY A 127 6.73 -5.58 -19.40
CA GLY A 127 7.47 -6.57 -18.61
C GLY A 127 7.32 -6.31 -17.10
N LEU A 128 7.38 -7.33 -16.25
CA LEU A 128 7.01 -7.19 -14.83
C LEU A 128 7.80 -6.09 -14.10
N LYS A 129 9.12 -6.08 -14.23
CA LYS A 129 9.96 -5.04 -13.59
C LYS A 129 9.66 -3.66 -14.18
N THR A 130 9.51 -3.54 -15.50
CA THR A 130 9.16 -2.28 -16.15
C THR A 130 7.79 -1.77 -15.70
N ALA A 131 6.79 -2.64 -15.55
CA ALA A 131 5.46 -2.28 -15.07
C ALA A 131 5.49 -1.74 -13.63
N ILE A 132 6.39 -2.27 -12.80
CA ILE A 132 6.64 -1.79 -11.44
C ILE A 132 7.33 -0.43 -11.46
N GLU A 133 8.37 -0.25 -12.28
CA GLU A 133 9.18 0.98 -12.30
C GLU A 133 8.56 2.14 -13.09
N GLU A 134 7.46 1.91 -13.79
CA GLU A 134 6.75 2.97 -14.52
C GLU A 134 6.26 4.05 -13.53
N PRO A 135 6.62 5.33 -13.73
CA PRO A 135 6.32 6.41 -12.78
C PRO A 135 4.84 6.53 -12.46
N ARG A 136 4.51 6.48 -11.15
CA ARG A 136 3.14 6.51 -10.66
C ARG A 136 2.67 7.93 -10.35
N ILE A 137 1.35 8.07 -10.27
CA ILE A 137 0.66 9.22 -9.69
C ILE A 137 -0.35 8.78 -8.62
N TYR A 138 -0.72 9.70 -7.73
CA TYR A 138 -1.77 9.50 -6.74
C TYR A 138 -2.53 10.80 -6.47
N SER A 139 -3.86 10.71 -6.38
CA SER A 139 -4.73 11.82 -5.99
C SER A 139 -5.96 11.28 -5.27
N ASN A 140 -6.21 11.75 -4.05
CA ASN A 140 -7.43 11.47 -3.28
C ASN A 140 -8.29 12.72 -3.06
N LYS A 141 -7.79 13.89 -3.42
CA LYS A 141 -8.48 15.16 -3.29
C LYS A 141 -8.07 16.10 -4.41
N TYR A 142 -9.05 16.60 -5.14
CA TYR A 142 -8.83 17.66 -6.13
C TYR A 142 -8.38 18.95 -5.43
N PRO A 143 -7.41 19.71 -6.00
CA PRO A 143 -6.76 19.50 -7.31
C PRO A 143 -5.44 18.70 -7.26
N THR A 144 -5.01 18.26 -6.08
CA THR A 144 -3.63 17.81 -5.82
C THR A 144 -3.28 16.46 -6.46
N ILE A 145 -2.07 16.36 -7.01
CA ILE A 145 -1.47 15.14 -7.56
C ILE A 145 -0.08 14.94 -6.94
N LEU A 146 0.08 13.86 -6.17
CA LEU A 146 1.38 13.29 -5.82
C LEU A 146 1.92 12.52 -7.03
N TRP A 147 3.22 12.62 -7.31
CA TRP A 147 3.81 12.05 -8.52
C TRP A 147 5.25 11.56 -8.30
N GLU A 148 5.64 10.53 -9.05
CA GLU A 148 7.02 10.06 -9.12
C GLU A 148 7.80 10.75 -10.24
N GLU A 149 9.12 10.85 -10.08
CA GLU A 149 10.00 11.33 -11.13
C GLU A 149 9.87 10.46 -12.40
N GLY A 150 9.96 11.09 -13.58
CA GLY A 150 9.77 10.43 -14.87
C GLY A 150 8.40 10.66 -15.52
N ASN A 151 7.41 11.18 -14.78
CA ASN A 151 6.14 11.63 -15.37
C ASN A 151 6.37 12.72 -16.44
N PRO A 152 5.88 12.55 -17.69
CA PRO A 152 6.20 13.45 -18.80
C PRO A 152 5.81 14.91 -18.55
N ALA A 153 6.75 15.85 -18.78
CA ALA A 153 6.53 17.27 -18.55
C ALA A 153 5.33 17.84 -19.33
N GLU A 154 5.11 17.38 -20.57
CA GLU A 154 3.96 17.77 -21.38
C GLU A 154 2.63 17.30 -20.78
N ALA A 155 2.58 16.07 -20.25
CA ALA A 155 1.40 15.56 -19.56
C ALA A 155 1.12 16.39 -18.29
N ARG A 156 2.17 16.70 -17.52
CA ARG A 156 2.06 17.56 -16.33
C ARG A 156 1.49 18.92 -16.66
N LYS A 157 2.05 19.60 -17.67
CA LYS A 157 1.59 20.91 -18.16
C LYS A 157 0.13 20.89 -18.60
N LYS A 158 -0.28 19.87 -19.38
CA LYS A 158 -1.65 19.75 -19.87
C LYS A 158 -2.65 19.52 -18.73
N LEU A 159 -2.31 18.68 -17.76
CA LEU A 159 -3.16 18.46 -16.59
C LEU A 159 -3.24 19.71 -15.70
N THR A 160 -2.16 20.50 -15.57
CA THR A 160 -2.22 21.81 -14.90
C THR A 160 -3.18 22.77 -15.58
N GLN A 161 -3.19 22.82 -16.92
CA GLN A 161 -4.15 23.63 -17.69
C GLN A 161 -5.61 23.18 -17.50
N MET A 162 -5.82 21.91 -17.13
CA MET A 162 -7.14 21.36 -16.78
C MET A 162 -7.52 21.61 -15.30
N GLY A 163 -6.68 22.29 -14.54
CA GLY A 163 -6.92 22.68 -13.15
C GLY A 163 -6.34 21.73 -12.10
N HIS A 164 -5.54 20.75 -12.49
CA HIS A 164 -4.81 19.92 -11.52
C HIS A 164 -3.58 20.67 -10.95
N GLN A 165 -3.15 20.29 -9.76
CA GLN A 165 -1.98 20.85 -9.09
C GLN A 165 -1.04 19.71 -8.71
N TRP A 166 0.12 19.65 -9.36
CA TRP A 166 1.16 18.70 -9.00
C TRP A 166 1.86 19.17 -7.73
N GLU A 167 2.17 18.24 -6.82
CA GLU A 167 3.07 18.51 -5.70
C GLU A 167 4.39 19.11 -6.22
N ALA A 168 4.97 20.05 -5.46
CA ALA A 168 6.12 20.84 -5.93
C ALA A 168 7.32 19.95 -6.30
N GLU A 169 7.56 18.91 -5.51
CA GLU A 169 8.63 17.93 -5.70
C GLU A 169 8.04 16.53 -5.90
N PRO A 170 8.68 15.68 -6.71
CA PRO A 170 8.30 14.28 -6.82
C PRO A 170 8.62 13.53 -5.52
N ALA A 171 7.92 12.42 -5.29
CA ALA A 171 8.23 11.49 -4.20
C ALA A 171 7.88 10.06 -4.60
N ASN A 172 8.54 9.08 -3.97
CA ASN A 172 8.26 7.67 -4.19
C ASN A 172 6.83 7.30 -3.73
N ILE A 173 6.09 6.57 -4.57
CA ILE A 173 4.70 6.17 -4.32
C ILE A 173 4.62 4.65 -4.21
N GLY A 174 4.68 4.16 -2.97
CA GLY A 174 4.61 2.75 -2.66
C GLY A 174 5.96 2.05 -2.76
N ASN A 175 5.93 0.72 -2.80
CA ASN A 175 7.09 -0.15 -2.99
C ASN A 175 6.58 -1.54 -3.36
N VAL A 176 6.41 -1.81 -4.65
CA VAL A 176 5.71 -3.02 -5.11
C VAL A 176 6.62 -4.25 -5.11
N GLN A 177 6.14 -5.35 -4.54
CA GLN A 177 6.69 -6.68 -4.79
C GLN A 177 5.67 -7.53 -5.53
N ALA A 178 6.14 -8.24 -6.56
CA ALA A 178 5.27 -9.03 -7.42
C ALA A 178 5.99 -10.30 -7.91
N ILE A 179 5.19 -11.33 -8.16
CA ILE A 179 5.59 -12.56 -8.86
C ILE A 179 4.66 -12.70 -10.05
N TRP A 180 5.21 -12.98 -11.22
CA TRP A 180 4.48 -13.37 -12.42
C TRP A 180 4.76 -14.84 -12.72
N THR A 181 3.70 -15.61 -12.99
CA THR A 181 3.83 -16.98 -13.49
C THR A 181 3.83 -16.91 -15.01
N ASP A 182 4.95 -17.26 -15.65
CA ASP A 182 5.03 -17.40 -17.09
C ASP A 182 4.13 -18.58 -17.53
N PRO A 183 3.05 -18.33 -18.30
CA PRO A 183 2.13 -19.38 -18.70
C PRO A 183 2.75 -20.39 -19.69
N ASP A 184 3.79 -19.99 -20.42
CA ASP A 184 4.41 -20.84 -21.45
C ASP A 184 5.45 -21.78 -20.84
N THR A 185 6.23 -21.29 -19.88
CA THR A 185 7.33 -22.04 -19.25
C THR A 185 7.00 -22.59 -17.87
N GLY A 186 5.97 -22.06 -17.20
CA GLY A 186 5.66 -22.34 -15.81
C GLY A 186 6.66 -21.73 -14.81
N LEU A 187 7.58 -20.88 -15.26
CA LEU A 187 8.57 -20.24 -14.40
C LEU A 187 7.97 -19.06 -13.61
N TYR A 188 8.45 -18.87 -12.40
CA TYR A 188 8.16 -17.69 -11.59
C TYR A 188 9.18 -16.59 -11.88
N LEU A 189 8.68 -15.42 -12.26
CA LEU A 189 9.45 -14.19 -12.41
C LEU A 189 9.13 -13.28 -11.23
N GLY A 190 10.06 -13.14 -10.28
CA GLY A 190 9.94 -12.21 -9.16
C GLY A 190 10.54 -10.84 -9.50
N ALA A 191 9.90 -9.77 -9.04
CA ALA A 191 10.44 -8.42 -9.12
C ALA A 191 10.15 -7.63 -7.85
N ALA A 192 11.16 -6.89 -7.40
CA ALA A 192 11.06 -5.93 -6.30
C ALA A 192 11.27 -4.52 -6.83
N ASP A 193 10.44 -3.58 -6.39
CA ASP A 193 10.49 -2.16 -6.68
C ASP A 193 11.79 -1.50 -6.15
N SER A 194 12.39 -0.61 -6.96
CA SER A 194 13.68 0.04 -6.68
C SER A 194 13.63 1.13 -5.60
N THR A 195 12.44 1.56 -5.18
CA THR A 195 12.25 2.59 -4.15
C THR A 195 12.72 2.17 -2.74
N ARG A 196 13.06 0.89 -2.54
CA ARG A 196 13.69 0.32 -1.34
C ARG A 196 14.68 -0.79 -1.72
N GLU A 197 15.45 -1.25 -0.74
CA GLU A 197 16.43 -2.35 -0.87
C GLU A 197 15.77 -3.75 -0.93
N GLY A 198 14.72 -3.91 -1.75
CA GLY A 198 14.02 -5.18 -1.93
C GLY A 198 14.78 -6.17 -2.82
N MET A 199 14.50 -7.47 -2.67
CA MET A 199 15.13 -8.52 -3.46
C MET A 199 14.12 -9.55 -3.96
N ALA A 200 14.34 -10.09 -5.16
CA ALA A 200 13.66 -11.26 -5.68
C ALA A 200 14.68 -12.41 -5.82
N ILE A 201 14.39 -13.56 -5.22
CA ILE A 201 15.28 -14.72 -5.22
C ILE A 201 14.53 -15.90 -5.83
N GLY A 202 15.06 -16.43 -6.94
CA GLY A 202 14.59 -17.68 -7.53
C GLY A 202 15.25 -18.88 -6.85
N VAL A 203 14.48 -19.96 -6.65
CA VAL A 203 14.98 -21.21 -6.08
C VAL A 203 14.90 -22.32 -7.13
N ASN A 204 16.07 -22.78 -7.58
CA ASN A 204 16.18 -23.92 -8.49
C ASN A 204 16.61 -25.17 -7.71
N GLY A 205 15.85 -26.26 -7.82
CA GLY A 205 16.39 -27.60 -7.48
C GLY A 205 16.09 -28.20 -6.10
N ILE A 206 15.05 -27.76 -5.38
CA ILE A 206 14.58 -28.54 -4.22
C ILE A 206 13.66 -29.65 -4.75
N ARG A 207 14.19 -30.88 -4.84
CA ARG A 207 13.44 -32.12 -5.15
C ARG A 207 12.57 -32.57 -4.00
#